data_AF-A0A3M0YEW0-F1
#
_entry.id   AF-A0A3M0YEW0-F1
#
_cell.length_a   1.000
_cell.length_b   1.000
_cell.length_c   1.000
_cell.angle_alpha   90.00
_cell.angle_beta   90.00
_cell.angle_gamma   90.00
#
_symmetry.space_group_name_H-M   'P 1'
#
loop_
_entity.id
_entity.type
_entity.pdbx_description
1 polymer ?
#
loop_
_entity_poly.entity_id
_entity_poly.type
_entity_poly.pdbx_seq_one_letter_code
_entity_poly.pdbx_strand_id
1 'polypeptide(L)'
;MATLLTLSAALLTTAPAQAQPEHSFFVIHCDPGYAHLWPKLQQMVQYASAHDVPLTLELSPQWVEAILADPARIDTIRAWQAWGHEIAAHHHGIYHCFWDSLTNYPIDTIWAIRNDTSWVPASCAPGAYQGTLDAFYANLDALAGDSLLLTWGSSDEHPEVDLYPNVPYRTDGSRYDPERAFSNPYVVTHGPWTAGDQTWGPYTTCQIDYFFIDKPGKVNAVKNLYLDTDFSSNYSVVGVVTHVFNFSGSPNYFYQWIDFISGKGCKTVRQILR
;
A
#
# COMPACT_ATOMS: atom_id res chain seq x y z
N MET A 1 5.48 69.92 -7.03
CA MET A 1 5.84 68.51 -7.27
C MET A 1 5.52 67.75 -6.00
N ALA A 2 4.43 67.00 -5.97
CA ALA A 2 4.05 66.15 -4.86
C ALA A 2 4.03 64.71 -5.37
N THR A 3 4.98 63.90 -4.90
CA THR A 3 5.11 62.49 -5.28
C THR A 3 4.23 61.68 -4.34
N LEU A 4 3.17 61.08 -4.87
CA LEU A 4 2.27 60.20 -4.13
C LEU A 4 2.92 58.81 -4.06
N LEU A 5 3.35 58.40 -2.86
CA LEU A 5 3.76 57.03 -2.58
C LEU A 5 2.53 56.20 -2.25
N THR A 6 2.11 55.32 -3.16
CA THR A 6 1.14 54.26 -2.88
C THR A 6 1.84 53.09 -2.19
N LEU A 7 1.58 52.92 -0.90
CA LEU A 7 1.92 51.71 -0.16
C LEU A 7 0.92 50.60 -0.54
N SER A 8 1.37 49.60 -1.29
CA SER A 8 0.61 48.36 -1.48
C SER A 8 0.81 47.46 -0.27
N ALA A 9 -0.19 47.39 0.61
CA ALA A 9 -0.23 46.40 1.67
C ALA A 9 -0.48 45.02 1.04
N ALA A 10 0.55 44.16 1.04
CA ALA A 10 0.39 42.76 0.72
C ALA A 10 -0.42 42.10 1.85
N LEU A 11 -1.69 41.77 1.60
CA LEU A 11 -2.43 40.86 2.47
C LEU A 11 -1.82 39.47 2.33
N LEU A 12 -1.03 39.06 3.32
CA LEU A 12 -0.68 37.67 3.56
C LEU A 12 -1.97 36.93 3.97
N THR A 13 -2.64 36.30 3.01
CA THR A 13 -3.71 35.35 3.31
C THR A 13 -3.07 34.06 3.81
N THR A 14 -2.94 33.93 5.13
CA THR A 14 -2.67 32.63 5.74
C THR A 14 -3.89 31.75 5.50
N ALA A 15 -3.76 30.71 4.67
CA ALA A 15 -4.78 29.68 4.58
C ALA A 15 -5.05 29.15 6.01
N PRO A 16 -6.32 28.95 6.40
CA PRO A 16 -6.62 28.39 7.71
C PRO A 16 -5.91 27.04 7.83
N ALA A 17 -5.15 26.85 8.91
CA ALA A 17 -4.54 25.57 9.21
C ALA A 17 -5.65 24.51 9.23
N GLN A 18 -5.49 23.49 8.40
CA GLN A 18 -6.42 22.38 8.33
C GLN A 18 -6.36 21.63 9.67
N ALA A 19 -7.48 21.50 10.38
CA ALA A 19 -7.44 20.96 11.74
C ALA A 19 -7.03 19.48 11.81
N GLN A 20 -7.22 18.72 10.72
CA GLN A 20 -7.00 17.27 10.60
C GLN A 20 -6.82 16.86 9.13
N PRO A 21 -6.12 15.76 8.81
CA PRO A 21 -5.96 15.24 7.44
C PRO A 21 -7.28 15.16 6.67
N GLU A 22 -7.25 15.50 5.38
CA GLU A 22 -8.45 15.54 4.54
C GLU A 22 -8.91 14.13 4.18
N HIS A 23 -7.94 13.23 4.08
CA HIS A 23 -8.14 11.90 3.57
C HIS A 23 -7.63 10.86 4.56
N SER A 24 -8.40 9.79 4.69
CA SER A 24 -7.95 8.58 5.36
C SER A 24 -8.00 7.39 4.40
N PHE A 25 -7.09 6.44 4.55
CA PHE A 25 -7.13 5.20 3.77
C PHE A 25 -6.74 3.98 4.61
N PHE A 26 -7.13 2.80 4.12
CA PHE A 26 -6.76 1.53 4.70
C PHE A 26 -6.37 0.55 3.57
N VAL A 27 -5.11 0.11 3.59
CA VAL A 27 -4.59 -0.98 2.75
C VAL A 27 -4.71 -2.33 3.47
N ILE A 28 -5.17 -3.34 2.76
CA ILE A 28 -5.07 -4.74 3.20
C ILE A 28 -4.01 -5.44 2.36
N HIS A 29 -2.90 -5.79 2.99
CA HIS A 29 -1.92 -6.69 2.41
C HIS A 29 -2.43 -8.13 2.48
N CYS A 30 -2.48 -8.76 1.32
CA CYS A 30 -2.81 -10.16 1.16
C CYS A 30 -1.51 -10.93 0.84
N ASP A 31 -0.74 -11.25 1.89
CA ASP A 31 0.59 -11.86 1.80
C ASP A 31 0.61 -13.25 1.13
N PRO A 32 1.75 -13.62 0.53
CA PRO A 32 2.00 -14.95 -0.03
C PRO A 32 1.75 -16.07 1.00
N GLY A 33 1.19 -17.19 0.54
CA GLY A 33 0.91 -18.36 1.37
C GLY A 33 -0.38 -18.29 2.20
N TYR A 34 -1.09 -17.15 2.20
CA TYR A 34 -2.28 -16.94 3.03
C TYR A 34 -3.61 -16.90 2.27
N ALA A 35 -3.65 -17.22 0.98
CA ALA A 35 -4.88 -17.21 0.16
C ALA A 35 -6.01 -18.12 0.68
N HIS A 36 -5.70 -19.11 1.50
CA HIS A 36 -6.68 -19.93 2.22
C HIS A 36 -7.52 -19.12 3.24
N LEU A 37 -7.07 -17.93 3.62
CA LEU A 37 -7.80 -16.97 4.48
C LEU A 37 -8.78 -16.10 3.68
N TRP A 38 -9.13 -16.47 2.46
CA TRP A 38 -10.18 -15.79 1.67
C TRP A 38 -11.45 -15.45 2.48
N PRO A 39 -12.03 -16.35 3.31
CA PRO A 39 -13.21 -15.99 4.10
C PRO A 39 -12.97 -14.85 5.10
N LYS A 40 -11.73 -14.65 5.57
CA LYS A 40 -11.35 -13.54 6.45
C LYS A 40 -11.24 -12.23 5.70
N LEU A 41 -10.68 -12.25 4.48
CA LEU A 41 -10.70 -11.08 3.60
C LEU A 41 -12.16 -10.64 3.33
N GLN A 42 -13.07 -11.58 3.06
CA GLN A 42 -14.49 -11.25 2.88
C GLN A 42 -15.09 -10.57 4.12
N GLN A 43 -14.77 -11.03 5.33
CA GLN A 43 -15.23 -10.39 6.58
C GLN A 43 -14.71 -8.96 6.72
N MET A 44 -13.44 -8.72 6.41
CA MET A 44 -12.84 -7.38 6.46
C MET A 44 -13.51 -6.44 5.47
N VAL A 45 -13.68 -6.87 4.22
CA VAL A 45 -14.34 -6.06 3.19
C VAL A 45 -15.78 -5.75 3.58
N GLN A 46 -16.57 -6.76 3.98
CA GLN A 46 -17.96 -6.55 4.39
C GLN A 46 -18.10 -5.56 5.55
N TYR A 47 -17.23 -5.65 6.56
CA TYR A 47 -17.26 -4.74 7.70
C TYR A 47 -16.90 -3.32 7.27
N ALA A 48 -15.88 -3.14 6.43
CA ALA A 48 -15.50 -1.83 5.91
C ALA A 48 -16.59 -1.21 5.03
N SER A 49 -17.19 -2.02 4.13
CA SER A 49 -18.33 -1.60 3.30
C SER A 49 -19.52 -1.14 4.16
N ALA A 50 -19.83 -1.84 5.26
CA ALA A 50 -20.91 -1.46 6.17
C ALA A 50 -20.67 -0.13 6.91
N HIS A 51 -19.44 0.40 6.87
CA HIS A 51 -19.05 1.67 7.48
C HIS A 51 -18.68 2.74 6.44
N ASP A 52 -19.02 2.50 5.17
CA ASP A 52 -18.68 3.37 4.03
C ASP A 52 -17.16 3.65 3.93
N VAL A 53 -16.33 2.67 4.30
CA VAL A 53 -14.88 2.74 4.21
C VAL A 53 -14.39 1.94 3.01
N PRO A 54 -14.01 2.60 1.89
CA PRO A 54 -13.37 1.91 0.79
C PRO A 54 -11.98 1.43 1.22
N LEU A 55 -11.57 0.27 0.71
CA LEU A 55 -10.29 -0.39 1.02
C LEU A 55 -9.45 -0.47 -0.24
N THR A 56 -8.12 -0.44 -0.07
CA THR A 56 -7.17 -0.82 -1.12
C THR A 56 -6.71 -2.24 -0.83
N LEU A 57 -7.02 -3.19 -1.70
CA LEU A 57 -6.72 -4.60 -1.53
C LEU A 57 -5.46 -4.94 -2.33
N GLU A 58 -4.32 -5.02 -1.65
CA GLU A 58 -3.04 -5.36 -2.27
C GLU A 58 -2.85 -6.87 -2.27
N LEU A 59 -2.95 -7.47 -3.46
CA LEU A 59 -2.98 -8.92 -3.64
C LEU A 59 -1.61 -9.43 -4.08
N SER A 60 -1.06 -10.41 -3.37
CA SER A 60 0.13 -11.15 -3.82
C SER A 60 -0.19 -12.10 -4.98
N PRO A 61 0.83 -12.62 -5.70
CA PRO A 61 0.62 -13.56 -6.80
C PRO A 61 -0.28 -14.75 -6.44
N GLN A 62 -0.05 -15.37 -5.28
CA GLN A 62 -0.79 -16.55 -4.82
C GLN A 62 -2.26 -16.24 -4.50
N TRP A 63 -2.56 -15.01 -4.06
CA TRP A 63 -3.95 -14.57 -3.89
C TRP A 63 -4.63 -14.37 -5.23
N VAL A 64 -3.97 -13.72 -6.19
CA VAL A 64 -4.51 -13.53 -7.54
C VAL A 64 -4.79 -14.87 -8.21
N GLU A 65 -3.85 -15.82 -8.17
CA GLU A 65 -4.03 -17.17 -8.71
C GLU A 65 -5.22 -17.88 -8.06
N ALA A 66 -5.32 -17.84 -6.73
CA ALA A 66 -6.41 -18.47 -5.98
C ALA A 66 -7.78 -17.83 -6.24
N ILE A 67 -7.83 -16.57 -6.68
CA ILE A 67 -9.06 -15.89 -7.08
C ILE A 67 -9.43 -16.28 -8.51
N LEU A 68 -8.49 -16.23 -9.43
CA LEU A 68 -8.73 -16.55 -10.84
C LEU A 68 -9.12 -18.03 -11.05
N ALA A 69 -8.69 -18.91 -10.16
CA ALA A 69 -9.07 -20.32 -10.18
C ALA A 69 -10.54 -20.58 -9.79
N ASP A 70 -11.26 -19.60 -9.24
CA ASP A 70 -12.63 -19.73 -8.75
C ASP A 70 -13.53 -18.60 -9.26
N PRO A 71 -14.41 -18.84 -10.26
CA PRO A 71 -15.29 -17.83 -10.83
C PRO A 71 -16.12 -17.07 -9.79
N ALA A 72 -16.52 -17.72 -8.69
CA ALA A 72 -17.30 -17.05 -7.64
C ALA A 72 -16.48 -15.99 -6.89
N ARG A 73 -15.15 -16.17 -6.79
CA ARG A 73 -14.26 -15.16 -6.22
C ARG A 73 -14.06 -14.00 -7.17
N ILE A 74 -14.00 -14.25 -8.48
CA ILE A 74 -13.96 -13.18 -9.49
C ILE A 74 -15.23 -12.33 -9.38
N ASP A 75 -16.41 -12.94 -9.33
CA ASP A 75 -17.68 -12.23 -9.14
C ASP A 75 -17.69 -11.41 -7.83
N THR A 76 -17.11 -11.96 -6.77
CA THR A 76 -16.94 -11.26 -5.50
C THR A 76 -16.02 -10.03 -5.64
N ILE A 77 -14.89 -10.15 -6.34
CA ILE A 77 -13.99 -9.03 -6.62
C ILE A 77 -14.70 -7.93 -7.42
N ARG A 78 -15.48 -8.31 -8.45
CA ARG A 78 -16.27 -7.36 -9.24
C ARG A 78 -17.28 -6.60 -8.38
N ALA A 79 -17.94 -7.30 -7.45
CA ALA A 79 -18.83 -6.66 -6.48
C ALA A 79 -18.09 -5.67 -5.57
N TRP A 80 -16.90 -6.03 -5.07
CA TRP A 80 -16.09 -5.14 -4.24
C TRP A 80 -15.63 -3.88 -4.98
N GLN A 81 -15.22 -4.02 -6.25
CA GLN A 81 -14.91 -2.88 -7.10
C GLN A 81 -16.13 -1.97 -7.30
N ALA A 82 -17.32 -2.54 -7.50
CA ALA A 82 -18.57 -1.78 -7.60
C ALA A 82 -18.94 -1.06 -6.29
N TRP A 83 -18.54 -1.58 -5.13
CA TRP A 83 -18.69 -0.91 -3.82
C TRP A 83 -17.61 0.14 -3.55
N GLY A 84 -16.66 0.33 -4.48
CA GLY A 84 -15.62 1.36 -4.38
C GLY A 84 -14.29 0.89 -3.80
N HIS A 85 -14.11 -0.42 -3.54
CA HIS A 85 -12.81 -0.97 -3.17
C HIS A 85 -11.85 -0.98 -4.37
N GLU A 86 -10.56 -0.83 -4.10
CA GLU A 86 -9.49 -0.87 -5.10
C GLU A 86 -8.81 -2.24 -5.08
N ILE A 87 -8.48 -2.75 -6.26
CA ILE A 87 -7.60 -3.91 -6.44
C ILE A 87 -6.21 -3.39 -6.81
N ALA A 88 -5.23 -3.76 -6.02
CA ALA A 88 -3.84 -3.31 -6.11
C ALA A 88 -2.89 -4.52 -6.00
N ALA A 89 -1.61 -4.30 -6.21
CA ALA A 89 -0.59 -5.34 -6.08
C ALA A 89 0.06 -5.33 -4.70
N HIS A 90 0.36 -6.51 -4.18
CA HIS A 90 1.34 -6.70 -3.12
C HIS A 90 2.48 -7.56 -3.66
N HIS A 91 3.74 -7.15 -3.46
CA HIS A 91 4.89 -7.96 -3.86
C HIS A 91 5.98 -7.97 -2.80
N HIS A 92 6.42 -9.16 -2.41
CA HIS A 92 7.65 -9.33 -1.65
C HIS A 92 8.79 -9.68 -2.62
N GLY A 93 9.85 -8.87 -2.65
CA GLY A 93 11.03 -9.12 -3.49
C GLY A 93 11.99 -10.17 -2.91
N ILE A 94 13.10 -10.42 -3.61
CA ILE A 94 14.11 -11.43 -3.18
C ILE A 94 14.82 -11.07 -1.87
N TYR A 95 14.78 -9.79 -1.48
CA TYR A 95 15.26 -9.24 -0.20
C TYR A 95 14.24 -9.33 0.92
N HIS A 96 13.05 -9.86 0.64
CA HIS A 96 12.04 -10.07 1.67
C HIS A 96 12.06 -11.50 2.19
N CYS A 97 11.75 -11.63 3.47
CA CYS A 97 11.86 -12.88 4.20
C CYS A 97 10.74 -13.88 3.86
N PHE A 98 9.62 -13.37 3.35
CA PHE A 98 8.52 -14.14 2.77
C PHE A 98 8.44 -13.89 1.26
N TRP A 99 9.57 -13.96 0.55
CA TRP A 99 9.62 -13.79 -0.90
C TRP A 99 8.53 -14.61 -1.63
N ASP A 100 7.84 -13.96 -2.57
CA ASP A 100 6.71 -14.52 -3.32
C ASP A 100 7.12 -15.58 -4.36
N SER A 101 8.40 -15.90 -4.45
CA SER A 101 8.99 -16.81 -5.46
C SER A 101 9.06 -16.26 -6.89
N LEU A 102 8.59 -15.03 -7.14
CA LEU A 102 8.65 -14.39 -8.46
C LEU A 102 9.57 -13.18 -8.44
N THR A 103 10.31 -12.93 -9.52
CA THR A 103 11.15 -11.74 -9.67
C THR A 103 11.73 -11.59 -11.07
N ASN A 104 12.04 -10.37 -11.48
CA ASN A 104 12.74 -10.05 -12.72
C ASN A 104 14.27 -9.91 -12.54
N TYR A 105 14.82 -10.09 -11.34
CA TYR A 105 16.28 -10.10 -11.14
C TYR A 105 16.96 -11.18 -11.99
N PRO A 106 18.22 -10.95 -12.45
CA PRO A 106 19.03 -12.00 -13.06
C PRO A 106 19.25 -13.17 -12.11
N ILE A 107 19.27 -14.40 -12.64
CA ILE A 107 19.36 -15.62 -11.83
C ILE A 107 20.58 -15.64 -10.89
N ASP A 108 21.72 -15.10 -11.33
CA ASP A 108 22.94 -15.01 -10.52
C ASP A 108 22.77 -14.06 -9.33
N THR A 109 22.02 -12.97 -9.51
CA THR A 109 21.67 -12.04 -8.41
C THR A 109 20.78 -12.73 -7.40
N ILE A 110 19.75 -13.45 -7.86
CA ILE A 110 18.86 -14.23 -6.99
C ILE A 110 19.71 -15.19 -6.14
N TRP A 111 20.59 -15.99 -6.75
CA TRP A 111 21.40 -16.96 -6.02
C TRP A 111 22.44 -16.35 -5.10
N ALA A 112 23.02 -15.20 -5.45
CA ALA A 112 23.92 -14.48 -4.55
C ALA A 112 23.20 -14.09 -3.25
N ILE A 113 21.99 -13.54 -3.35
CA ILE A 113 21.20 -13.08 -2.21
C ILE A 113 20.62 -14.25 -1.41
N ARG A 114 20.12 -15.28 -2.10
CA ARG A 114 19.44 -16.42 -1.45
C ARG A 114 20.39 -17.43 -0.83
N ASN A 115 21.64 -17.52 -1.31
CA ASN A 115 22.67 -18.32 -0.65
C ASN A 115 23.27 -17.61 0.57
N ASP A 116 23.13 -16.28 0.65
CA ASP A 116 23.48 -15.54 1.85
C ASP A 116 22.36 -15.62 2.88
N THR A 117 22.48 -16.56 3.82
CA THR A 117 21.50 -16.71 4.91
C THR A 117 21.77 -15.76 6.09
N SER A 118 22.77 -14.87 6.01
CA SER A 118 23.15 -14.01 7.14
C SER A 118 22.13 -12.91 7.43
N TRP A 119 21.37 -12.49 6.43
CA TRP A 119 20.35 -11.44 6.53
C TRP A 119 18.94 -12.00 6.78
N VAL A 120 18.69 -13.29 6.50
CA VAL A 120 17.38 -13.93 6.64
C VAL A 120 17.23 -14.55 8.03
N PRO A 121 16.26 -14.11 8.87
CA PRO A 121 16.00 -14.77 10.14
C PRO A 121 15.64 -16.25 9.94
N ALA A 122 16.06 -17.13 10.86
CA ALA A 122 15.78 -18.58 10.76
C ALA A 122 14.28 -18.93 10.73
N SER A 123 13.41 -18.01 11.19
CA SER A 123 11.95 -18.14 11.13
C SER A 123 11.36 -17.93 9.74
N CYS A 124 12.18 -17.51 8.78
CA CYS A 124 11.74 -17.15 7.44
C CYS A 124 11.93 -18.36 6.52
N ALA A 125 10.92 -18.63 5.71
CA ALA A 125 10.97 -19.70 4.72
C ALA A 125 11.38 -19.07 3.39
N PRO A 126 12.64 -19.23 2.96
CA PRO A 126 13.04 -18.63 1.71
C PRO A 126 12.26 -19.30 0.56
N GLY A 127 11.40 -18.55 -0.12
CA GLY A 127 10.78 -19.00 -1.37
C GLY A 127 11.84 -19.47 -2.36
N ALA A 128 11.49 -20.46 -3.19
CA ALA A 128 12.30 -20.91 -4.31
C ALA A 128 11.91 -20.14 -5.57
N TYR A 129 12.85 -19.83 -6.46
CA TYR A 129 12.52 -19.17 -7.73
C TYR A 129 11.52 -19.98 -8.55
N GLN A 130 10.41 -19.35 -8.95
CA GLN A 130 9.35 -19.95 -9.77
C GLN A 130 9.20 -19.26 -11.14
N GLY A 131 9.71 -18.04 -11.31
CA GLY A 131 9.66 -17.34 -12.60
C GLY A 131 9.76 -15.83 -12.48
N THR A 132 9.57 -15.15 -13.61
CA THR A 132 9.46 -13.69 -13.69
C THR A 132 8.10 -13.20 -13.19
N LEU A 133 7.95 -11.89 -13.02
CA LEU A 133 6.68 -11.30 -12.63
C LEU A 133 5.68 -11.18 -13.78
N ASP A 134 6.06 -11.52 -15.02
CA ASP A 134 5.19 -11.41 -16.20
C ASP A 134 3.85 -12.12 -16.02
N ALA A 135 3.86 -13.33 -15.44
CA ALA A 135 2.65 -14.08 -15.18
C ALA A 135 1.77 -13.41 -14.11
N PHE A 136 2.39 -12.83 -13.08
CA PHE A 136 1.67 -12.08 -12.06
C PHE A 136 1.05 -10.81 -12.64
N TYR A 137 1.79 -10.06 -13.46
CA TYR A 137 1.30 -8.87 -14.13
C TYR A 137 0.08 -9.19 -15.00
N ALA A 138 0.15 -10.21 -15.85
CA ALA A 138 -0.96 -10.62 -16.71
C ALA A 138 -2.20 -11.06 -15.91
N ASN A 139 -1.99 -11.84 -14.84
CA ASN A 139 -3.07 -12.30 -13.97
C ASN A 139 -3.72 -11.13 -13.21
N LEU A 140 -2.90 -10.18 -12.74
CA LEU A 140 -3.39 -9.03 -12.02
C LEU A 140 -4.14 -8.06 -12.94
N ASP A 141 -3.72 -7.89 -14.19
CA ASP A 141 -4.47 -7.13 -15.21
C ASP A 141 -5.84 -7.76 -15.49
N ALA A 142 -5.88 -9.09 -15.67
CA ALA A 142 -7.13 -9.81 -15.84
C ALA A 142 -8.05 -9.65 -14.62
N LEU A 143 -7.47 -9.64 -13.42
CA LEU A 143 -8.22 -9.46 -12.19
C LEU A 143 -8.68 -8.02 -11.97
N ALA A 144 -7.84 -7.02 -12.24
CA ALA A 144 -8.18 -5.60 -12.07
C ALA A 144 -9.27 -5.18 -13.08
N GLY A 145 -9.24 -5.71 -14.30
CA GLY A 145 -10.17 -5.35 -15.36
C GLY A 145 -10.22 -3.83 -15.58
N ASP A 146 -11.43 -3.28 -15.73
CA ASP A 146 -11.62 -1.85 -16.02
C ASP A 146 -11.20 -0.91 -14.87
N SER A 147 -10.94 -1.44 -13.67
CA SER A 147 -10.41 -0.62 -12.57
C SER A 147 -8.98 -0.14 -12.83
N LEU A 148 -8.25 -0.84 -13.71
CA LEU A 148 -6.81 -0.69 -13.96
C LEU A 148 -5.97 -0.96 -12.70
N LEU A 149 -4.81 -1.59 -12.89
CA LEU A 149 -3.82 -1.70 -11.83
C LEU A 149 -3.05 -0.39 -11.71
N LEU A 150 -3.25 0.36 -10.62
CA LEU A 150 -2.61 1.67 -10.44
C LEU A 150 -1.76 1.81 -9.18
N THR A 151 -1.97 0.94 -8.20
CA THR A 151 -1.29 0.99 -6.91
C THR A 151 -0.48 -0.27 -6.68
N TRP A 152 0.75 -0.09 -6.20
CA TRP A 152 1.69 -1.16 -5.90
C TRP A 152 2.31 -0.98 -4.52
N GLY A 153 2.00 -1.90 -3.60
CA GLY A 153 2.71 -2.05 -2.34
C GLY A 153 3.76 -3.13 -2.49
N SER A 154 5.00 -2.79 -2.15
CA SER A 154 6.07 -3.80 -2.12
C SER A 154 7.14 -3.48 -1.11
N SER A 155 7.75 -4.53 -0.60
CA SER A 155 8.98 -4.50 0.18
C SER A 155 10.12 -5.06 -0.68
N ASP A 156 10.82 -4.16 -1.37
CA ASP A 156 12.02 -4.49 -2.15
C ASP A 156 13.06 -3.37 -2.00
N GLU A 157 14.34 -3.73 -2.03
CA GLU A 157 15.46 -2.79 -2.01
C GLU A 157 15.65 -2.10 -3.38
N HIS A 158 15.32 -2.79 -4.47
CA HIS A 158 15.31 -2.20 -5.83
C HIS A 158 13.93 -2.36 -6.46
N PRO A 159 12.96 -1.52 -6.05
CA PRO A 159 11.61 -1.60 -6.60
C PRO A 159 11.60 -1.50 -8.12
N GLU A 160 12.48 -0.74 -8.75
CA GLU A 160 12.59 -0.62 -10.21
C GLU A 160 12.74 -1.95 -10.98
N VAL A 161 13.20 -3.02 -10.33
CA VAL A 161 13.36 -4.34 -10.96
C VAL A 161 12.02 -5.09 -11.03
N ASP A 162 11.29 -5.09 -9.92
CA ASP A 162 10.08 -5.90 -9.73
C ASP A 162 8.77 -5.10 -9.80
N LEU A 163 8.85 -3.77 -9.91
CA LEU A 163 7.68 -2.90 -10.03
C LEU A 163 6.93 -3.18 -11.34
N TYR A 164 5.60 -3.24 -11.27
CA TYR A 164 4.76 -3.29 -12.46
C TYR A 164 5.04 -2.09 -13.39
N PRO A 165 5.23 -2.32 -14.71
CA PRO A 165 5.55 -1.25 -15.64
C PRO A 165 4.53 -0.11 -15.62
N ASN A 166 5.01 1.12 -15.47
CA ASN A 166 4.19 2.34 -15.46
C ASN A 166 3.14 2.44 -14.35
N VAL A 167 3.29 1.70 -13.23
CA VAL A 167 2.39 1.87 -12.10
C VAL A 167 2.56 3.29 -11.52
N PRO A 168 1.51 4.14 -11.50
CA PRO A 168 1.66 5.54 -11.14
C PRO A 168 1.74 5.75 -9.62
N TYR A 169 1.21 4.82 -8.82
CA TYR A 169 1.04 4.98 -7.38
C TYR A 169 1.71 3.86 -6.60
N ARG A 170 2.31 4.22 -5.46
CA ARG A 170 2.80 3.25 -4.47
C ARG A 170 2.41 3.68 -3.07
N THR A 171 2.35 2.71 -2.19
CA THR A 171 2.38 2.96 -0.75
C THR A 171 3.72 2.54 -0.19
N ASP A 172 4.23 3.34 0.73
CA ASP A 172 5.38 2.99 1.58
C ASP A 172 4.94 3.08 3.05
N GLY A 173 5.80 2.72 3.99
CA GLY A 173 5.48 2.96 5.39
C GLY A 173 6.36 2.22 6.37
N SER A 174 5.89 2.19 7.62
CA SER A 174 6.63 1.61 8.73
C SER A 174 5.77 0.74 9.61
N ARG A 175 6.41 -0.23 10.25
CA ARG A 175 5.83 -1.02 11.34
C ARG A 175 6.14 -0.48 12.73
N TYR A 176 7.11 0.42 12.84
CA TYR A 176 7.70 0.82 14.12
C TYR A 176 7.47 2.29 14.46
N ASP A 177 7.18 3.10 13.45
CA ASP A 177 6.99 4.55 13.59
C ASP A 177 5.55 4.95 13.23
N PRO A 178 4.68 5.27 14.22
CA PRO A 178 3.30 5.66 13.96
C PRO A 178 3.16 7.02 13.25
N GLU A 179 4.20 7.87 13.26
CA GLU A 179 4.17 9.14 12.51
C GLU A 179 4.13 8.89 11.00
N ARG A 180 4.66 7.75 10.52
CA ARG A 180 4.54 7.30 9.12
C ARG A 180 3.10 6.97 8.71
N ALA A 181 2.14 6.94 9.63
CA ALA A 181 0.74 6.94 9.23
C ALA A 181 0.34 8.24 8.53
N PHE A 182 1.09 9.33 8.67
CA PHE A 182 0.72 10.66 8.19
C PHE A 182 1.69 11.10 7.09
N SER A 183 1.13 11.54 5.96
CA SER A 183 1.93 11.98 4.82
C SER A 183 1.21 13.03 3.98
N ASN A 184 1.99 13.74 3.18
CA ASN A 184 1.51 14.47 2.01
C ASN A 184 1.95 13.70 0.77
N PRO A 185 1.12 13.56 -0.28
CA PRO A 185 1.54 12.92 -1.52
C PRO A 185 2.89 13.45 -2.01
N TYR A 186 3.81 12.54 -2.31
CA TYR A 186 5.17 12.91 -2.71
C TYR A 186 5.67 12.05 -3.86
N VAL A 187 6.58 12.60 -4.66
CA VAL A 187 7.09 11.95 -5.87
C VAL A 187 8.44 11.29 -5.57
N VAL A 188 8.58 10.03 -5.98
CA VAL A 188 9.84 9.27 -5.86
C VAL A 188 10.24 8.72 -7.21
N THR A 189 11.52 8.83 -7.54
CA THR A 189 12.13 8.19 -8.70
C THR A 189 12.97 7.00 -8.24
N HIS A 190 12.66 5.82 -8.78
CA HIS A 190 13.32 4.55 -8.48
C HIS A 190 14.31 4.22 -9.60
N GLY A 191 15.50 3.72 -9.25
CA GLY A 191 16.57 3.45 -10.20
C GLY A 191 17.23 4.71 -10.81
N PRO A 192 18.07 4.54 -11.85
CA PRO A 192 18.35 3.28 -12.51
C PRO A 192 19.16 2.32 -11.65
N TRP A 193 18.93 1.02 -11.83
CA TRP A 193 19.75 -0.05 -11.26
C TRP A 193 20.23 -0.98 -12.36
N THR A 194 21.46 -1.48 -12.25
CA THR A 194 22.09 -2.30 -13.29
C THR A 194 22.71 -3.54 -12.66
N ALA A 195 22.40 -4.70 -13.23
CA ALA A 195 23.04 -5.96 -12.91
C ALA A 195 23.31 -6.75 -14.20
N GLY A 196 24.57 -7.14 -14.39
CA GLY A 196 25.01 -7.74 -15.65
C GLY A 196 24.87 -6.76 -16.81
N ASP A 197 24.16 -7.18 -17.84
CA ASP A 197 23.85 -6.42 -19.06
C ASP A 197 22.45 -5.78 -19.04
N GLN A 198 21.74 -5.86 -17.93
CA GLN A 198 20.38 -5.35 -17.77
C GLN A 198 20.35 -4.10 -16.90
N THR A 199 19.54 -3.12 -17.30
CA THR A 199 19.28 -1.89 -16.56
C THR A 199 17.77 -1.69 -16.42
N TRP A 200 17.32 -1.41 -15.20
CA TRP A 200 15.93 -1.10 -14.87
C TRP A 200 15.82 0.34 -14.40
N GLY A 201 14.69 0.98 -14.71
CA GLY A 201 14.44 2.37 -14.39
C GLY A 201 15.28 3.36 -15.21
N PRO A 202 15.21 4.66 -14.89
CA PRO A 202 14.42 5.21 -13.79
C PRO A 202 12.90 5.18 -14.06
N TYR A 203 12.11 4.98 -13.01
CA TYR A 203 10.65 5.14 -13.06
C TYR A 203 10.18 6.05 -11.92
N THR A 204 9.16 6.85 -12.18
CA THR A 204 8.63 7.82 -11.21
C THR A 204 7.25 7.39 -10.74
N THR A 205 7.04 7.46 -9.42
CA THR A 205 5.77 7.12 -8.75
C THR A 205 5.35 8.26 -7.82
N CYS A 206 4.05 8.43 -7.62
CA CYS A 206 3.52 9.24 -6.53
C CYS A 206 3.21 8.32 -5.34
N GLN A 207 3.55 8.73 -4.13
CA GLN A 207 3.48 7.90 -2.93
C GLN A 207 2.76 8.60 -1.78
N ILE A 208 2.18 7.77 -0.93
CA ILE A 208 1.71 8.11 0.42
C ILE A 208 2.16 7.03 1.39
N ASP A 209 2.41 7.43 2.63
CA ASP A 209 2.88 6.52 3.67
C ASP A 209 1.71 5.93 4.47
N TYR A 210 1.92 4.75 5.03
CA TYR A 210 1.06 4.12 6.03
C TYR A 210 1.82 3.74 7.31
N PHE A 211 1.05 3.41 8.35
CA PHE A 211 1.55 2.66 9.50
C PHE A 211 0.91 1.27 9.62
N PHE A 212 1.74 0.25 9.87
CA PHE A 212 1.27 -1.12 10.03
C PHE A 212 0.64 -1.36 11.41
N ILE A 213 -0.65 -1.70 11.43
CA ILE A 213 -1.43 -2.02 12.63
C ILE A 213 -1.74 -3.52 12.75
N ASP A 214 -1.51 -4.10 13.92
CA ASP A 214 -1.75 -5.52 14.23
C ASP A 214 -2.27 -5.78 15.64
N LYS A 215 -2.50 -4.70 16.40
CA LYS A 215 -2.97 -4.76 17.79
C LYS A 215 -3.57 -3.41 18.20
N PRO A 216 -4.47 -3.39 19.21
CA PRO A 216 -5.13 -2.16 19.67
C PRO A 216 -4.16 -1.04 20.08
N GLY A 217 -3.02 -1.37 20.69
CA GLY A 217 -2.02 -0.37 21.09
C GLY A 217 -1.47 0.44 19.90
N LYS A 218 -1.35 -0.17 18.72
CA LYS A 218 -0.90 0.53 17.50
C LYS A 218 -1.98 1.41 16.91
N VAL A 219 -3.24 0.95 16.93
CA VAL A 219 -4.40 1.76 16.56
C VAL A 219 -4.48 3.01 17.43
N ASN A 220 -4.32 2.85 18.75
CA ASN A 220 -4.33 3.97 19.68
C ASN A 220 -3.19 4.96 19.42
N ALA A 221 -2.00 4.49 19.02
CA ALA A 221 -0.89 5.38 18.68
C ALA A 221 -1.25 6.32 17.51
N VAL A 222 -1.82 5.77 16.42
CA VAL A 222 -2.24 6.58 15.26
C VAL A 222 -3.41 7.50 15.63
N LYS A 223 -4.40 7.01 16.41
CA LYS A 223 -5.53 7.83 16.87
C LYS A 223 -5.08 9.02 17.71
N ASN A 224 -4.08 8.83 18.59
CA ASN A 224 -3.56 9.91 19.40
C ASN A 224 -2.88 10.99 18.55
N LEU A 225 -2.07 10.59 17.55
CA LEU A 225 -1.45 11.52 16.60
C LEU A 225 -2.47 12.23 15.73
N TYR A 226 -3.55 11.54 15.33
CA TYR A 226 -4.66 12.17 14.61
C TYR A 226 -5.28 13.26 15.51
N LEU A 227 -5.66 12.93 16.74
CA LEU A 227 -6.30 13.89 17.65
C LEU A 227 -5.37 15.04 18.10
N ASP A 228 -4.06 14.90 17.94
CA ASP A 228 -3.10 16.00 18.09
C ASP A 228 -3.17 16.92 16.86
N THR A 229 -3.89 18.03 16.98
CA THR A 229 -4.07 19.00 15.89
C THR A 229 -2.78 19.75 15.54
N ASP A 230 -1.85 19.90 16.47
CA ASP A 230 -0.58 20.59 16.21
C ASP A 230 0.31 19.74 15.31
N PHE A 231 0.26 18.41 15.50
CA PHE A 231 0.93 17.45 14.64
C PHE A 231 0.18 17.22 13.31
N SER A 232 -1.08 16.80 13.40
CA SER A 232 -1.84 16.25 12.27
C SER A 232 -2.22 17.29 11.21
N SER A 233 -2.30 18.57 11.57
CA SER A 233 -2.55 19.67 10.63
C SER A 233 -1.47 19.87 9.56
N ASN A 234 -0.29 19.28 9.76
CA ASN A 234 0.82 19.34 8.79
C ASN A 234 0.68 18.34 7.63
N TYR A 235 -0.34 17.47 7.66
CA TYR A 235 -0.50 16.36 6.72
C TYR A 235 -1.89 16.36 6.09
N SER A 236 -1.96 16.00 4.82
CA SER A 236 -3.22 15.87 4.07
C SER A 236 -3.82 14.46 4.16
N VAL A 237 -3.01 13.45 4.49
CA VAL A 237 -3.42 12.04 4.50
C VAL A 237 -3.04 11.34 5.80
N VAL A 238 -3.93 10.46 6.28
CA VAL A 238 -3.63 9.43 7.29
C VAL A 238 -3.92 8.02 6.76
N GLY A 239 -2.97 7.10 6.89
CA GLY A 239 -3.01 5.78 6.30
C GLY A 239 -2.59 4.69 7.27
N VAL A 240 -3.27 3.55 7.22
CA VAL A 240 -2.80 2.34 7.88
C VAL A 240 -2.86 1.14 6.95
N VAL A 241 -2.11 0.11 7.32
CA VAL A 241 -2.10 -1.18 6.66
C VAL A 241 -2.18 -2.31 7.67
N THR A 242 -2.70 -3.46 7.25
CA THR A 242 -2.59 -4.71 8.00
C THR A 242 -2.58 -5.92 7.07
N HIS A 243 -2.26 -7.10 7.61
CA HIS A 243 -2.39 -8.36 6.89
C HIS A 243 -3.70 -9.07 7.24
N VAL A 244 -4.22 -9.85 6.29
CA VAL A 244 -5.38 -10.74 6.53
C VAL A 244 -5.11 -11.76 7.65
N PHE A 245 -3.88 -12.29 7.75
CA PHE A 245 -3.54 -13.26 8.80
C PHE A 245 -3.47 -12.64 10.19
N ASN A 246 -3.09 -11.35 10.31
CA ASN A 246 -3.15 -10.64 11.58
C ASN A 246 -4.60 -10.46 12.04
N PHE A 247 -5.51 -10.17 11.11
CA PHE A 247 -6.94 -10.07 11.40
C PHE A 247 -7.51 -11.41 11.88
N SER A 248 -7.10 -12.50 11.24
CA SER A 248 -7.52 -13.85 11.65
C SER A 248 -7.14 -14.19 13.09
N GLY A 249 -6.01 -13.68 13.59
CA GLY A 249 -5.55 -13.90 14.96
C GLY A 249 -6.20 -12.98 16.00
N SER A 250 -6.46 -11.72 15.65
CA SER A 250 -7.04 -10.73 16.57
C SER A 250 -7.76 -9.62 15.80
N PRO A 251 -9.07 -9.71 15.53
CA PRO A 251 -9.75 -8.77 14.63
C PRO A 251 -10.03 -7.39 15.25
N ASN A 252 -9.93 -7.25 16.57
CA ASN A 252 -10.39 -6.04 17.29
C ASN A 252 -9.70 -4.75 16.83
N TYR A 253 -8.42 -4.80 16.46
CA TYR A 253 -7.70 -3.61 16.02
C TYR A 253 -8.25 -3.09 14.67
N PHE A 254 -8.66 -4.00 13.79
CA PHE A 254 -9.25 -3.65 12.49
C PHE A 254 -10.59 -2.95 12.69
N TYR A 255 -11.48 -3.52 13.50
CA TYR A 255 -12.78 -2.91 13.79
C TYR A 255 -12.63 -1.54 14.45
N GLN A 256 -11.75 -1.42 15.46
CA GLN A 256 -11.49 -0.14 16.13
C GLN A 256 -10.98 0.94 15.18
N TRP A 257 -10.17 0.57 14.18
CA TRP A 257 -9.70 1.53 13.21
C TRP A 257 -10.79 1.91 12.20
N ILE A 258 -11.52 0.95 11.63
CA ILE A 258 -12.64 1.22 10.70
C ILE A 258 -13.68 2.14 11.36
N ASP A 259 -14.11 1.82 12.58
CA ASP A 259 -15.07 2.64 13.33
C ASP A 259 -14.51 4.05 13.58
N PHE A 260 -13.19 4.15 13.80
CA PHE A 260 -12.55 5.44 13.99
C PHE A 260 -12.49 6.26 12.71
N ILE A 261 -12.13 5.69 11.56
CA ILE A 261 -11.95 6.48 10.33
C ILE A 261 -13.26 6.73 9.58
N SER A 262 -14.32 5.96 9.82
CA SER A 262 -15.62 6.18 9.17
C SER A 262 -16.07 7.65 9.29
N GLY A 263 -16.44 8.23 8.15
CA GLY A 263 -16.81 9.64 8.02
C GLY A 263 -15.63 10.64 8.01
N LYS A 264 -14.37 10.20 8.00
CA LYS A 264 -13.16 11.06 7.99
C LYS A 264 -12.46 11.05 6.62
N GLY A 265 -13.23 11.32 5.57
CA GLY A 265 -12.70 11.42 4.21
C GLY A 265 -12.07 10.11 3.69
N CYS A 266 -12.66 8.95 4.02
CA CYS A 266 -12.13 7.65 3.62
C CYS A 266 -12.10 7.50 2.09
N LYS A 267 -10.93 7.17 1.56
CA LYS A 267 -10.66 6.96 0.13
C LYS A 267 -9.72 5.77 -0.05
N THR A 268 -9.72 5.20 -1.24
CA THR A 268 -8.66 4.30 -1.70
C THR A 268 -7.40 5.08 -2.06
N VAL A 269 -6.25 4.41 -2.15
CA VAL A 269 -4.96 5.04 -2.50
C VAL A 269 -5.08 5.73 -3.87
N ARG A 270 -5.65 5.05 -4.87
CA ARG A 270 -5.90 5.61 -6.20
C ARG A 270 -6.77 6.86 -6.18
N GLN A 271 -7.76 6.95 -5.29
CA GLN A 271 -8.64 8.12 -5.20
C GLN A 271 -7.98 9.34 -4.55
N ILE A 272 -6.91 9.12 -3.78
CA ILE A 272 -6.11 10.18 -3.15
C ILE A 272 -5.07 10.70 -4.12
N LEU A 273 -4.47 9.82 -4.92
CA LEU A 273 -3.30 10.13 -5.76
C LEU A 273 -3.63 10.47 -7.23
N ARG A 274 -4.88 10.30 -7.67
CA ARG A 274 -5.39 10.77 -8.97
C ARG A 274 -5.74 12.25 -8.95
#